data_AF-A0A923XF58-F1
#
_entry.id   AF-A0A923XF58-F1
#
_cell.length_a   1.000
_cell.length_b   1.000
_cell.length_c   1.000
_cell.angle_alpha   90.00
_cell.angle_beta   90.00
_cell.angle_gamma   90.00
#
_symmetry.space_group_name_H-M   'P 1'
#
loop_
_entity.id
_entity.type
_entity.pdbx_description
1 polymer ?
#
loop_
_entity_poly.entity_id
_entity_poly.type
_entity_poly.pdbx_seq_one_letter_code
_entity_poly.pdbx_strand_id
1 'polypeptide(L)'
;MFWIALLPSDEEQRAAWGWWALRFTPRVAHVDEALLLELSGSLRLWGGKKALLTSLLEGQPELVPSQWAQGATSLIALGLLRHKRAGRAVPPQAR
;
A
#
# COMPACT_ATOMS: atom_id res chain seq x y z
N MET A 1 3.94 -9.30 -10.03
CA MET A 1 3.80 -7.86 -9.81
C MET A 1 3.35 -7.63 -8.37
N PHE A 2 3.85 -6.59 -7.70
CA PHE A 2 3.64 -6.32 -6.28
C PHE A 2 3.08 -4.91 -6.08
N TRP A 3 1.78 -4.86 -5.80
CA TRP A 3 1.05 -3.62 -5.50
C TRP A 3 0.65 -3.55 -4.04
N ILE A 4 0.63 -2.34 -3.48
CA ILE A 4 0.04 -2.03 -2.18
C ILE A 4 -1.08 -1.02 -2.38
N ALA A 5 -2.16 -1.20 -1.64
CA ALA A 5 -3.16 -0.18 -1.36
C ALA A 5 -3.13 0.10 0.15
N LEU A 6 -2.90 1.35 0.54
CA LEU A 6 -2.98 1.77 1.95
C LEU A 6 -4.04 2.87 2.11
N LEU A 7 -4.72 2.83 3.24
CA LEU A 7 -5.67 3.83 3.68
C LEU A 7 -4.99 4.69 4.75
N PRO A 8 -4.71 5.97 4.49
CA PRO A 8 -4.26 6.90 5.51
C PRO A 8 -5.22 6.94 6.71
N SER A 9 -4.72 7.29 7.90
CA SER A 9 -5.59 7.39 9.08
C SER A 9 -6.56 8.55 9.02
N ASP A 10 -6.19 9.62 8.32
CA ASP A 10 -6.99 10.83 8.09
C ASP A 10 -6.66 11.45 6.72
N GLU A 11 -7.45 12.45 6.30
CA GLU A 11 -7.25 13.14 5.01
C GLU A 11 -5.98 14.00 4.99
N GLU A 12 -5.59 14.56 6.15
CA GLU A 12 -4.42 15.44 6.27
C GLU A 12 -3.11 14.68 5.98
N GLN A 13 -3.04 13.41 6.36
CA GLN A 13 -1.90 12.55 6.09
C GLN A 13 -1.78 12.09 4.63
N ARG A 14 -2.77 12.30 3.75
CA ARG A 14 -2.71 11.79 2.37
C ARG A 14 -1.50 12.33 1.60
N ALA A 15 -1.27 13.64 1.67
CA ALA A 15 -0.12 14.25 1.00
C ALA A 15 1.20 13.74 1.58
N ALA A 16 1.29 13.64 2.91
CA ALA A 16 2.49 13.15 3.60
C ALA A 16 2.81 11.69 3.24
N TRP A 17 1.79 10.83 3.17
CA TRP A 17 1.91 9.46 2.68
C TRP A 17 2.38 9.40 1.23
N GLY A 18 1.88 10.27 0.36
CA GLY A 18 2.34 10.39 -1.02
C GLY A 18 3.85 10.69 -1.10
N TRP A 19 4.31 11.69 -0.36
CA TRP A 19 5.73 12.05 -0.32
C TRP A 19 6.61 10.94 0.27
N TRP A 20 6.15 10.31 1.34
CA TRP A 20 6.85 9.18 1.94
C TRP A 20 6.97 8.01 0.97
N ALA A 21 5.87 7.62 0.31
CA ALA A 21 5.81 6.54 -0.66
C ALA A 21 6.76 6.74 -1.86
N LEU A 22 6.92 7.99 -2.31
CA LEU A 22 7.82 8.34 -3.42
C LEU A 22 9.29 8.00 -3.17
N ARG A 23 9.70 7.83 -1.90
CA ARG A 23 11.04 7.36 -1.54
C ARG A 23 11.28 5.90 -1.93
N PHE A 24 10.22 5.09 -2.06
CA PHE A 24 10.29 3.65 -2.32
C PHE A 24 10.01 3.29 -3.78
N THR A 25 9.22 4.09 -4.48
CA THR A 25 8.88 3.91 -5.90
C THR A 25 8.41 5.22 -6.52
N PRO A 26 8.72 5.50 -7.79
CA PRO A 26 8.13 6.63 -8.49
C PRO A 26 6.67 6.37 -8.90
N ARG A 27 6.16 5.14 -8.74
CA ARG A 27 4.81 4.73 -9.16
C ARG A 27 3.84 4.80 -7.99
N VAL A 28 3.36 6.00 -7.72
CA VAL A 28 2.45 6.33 -6.62
C VAL A 28 1.23 7.07 -7.16
N ALA A 29 0.02 6.68 -6.75
CA ALA A 29 -1.22 7.35 -7.15
C ALA A 29 -2.26 7.36 -6.02
N HIS A 30 -2.95 8.49 -5.84
CA HIS A 30 -4.20 8.53 -5.09
C HIS A 30 -5.35 8.03 -5.95
N VAL A 31 -6.08 7.02 -5.47
CA VAL A 31 -7.26 6.46 -6.14
C VAL A 31 -8.35 6.27 -5.11
N ASP A 32 -9.45 7.01 -5.27
CA ASP A 32 -10.56 7.05 -4.31
C ASP A 32 -10.04 7.29 -2.88
N GLU A 33 -10.30 6.35 -1.96
CA GLU A 33 -9.87 6.43 -0.57
C GLU A 33 -8.39 6.04 -0.33
N ALA A 34 -7.72 5.44 -1.30
CA ALA A 34 -6.44 4.77 -1.07
C ALA A 34 -5.26 5.45 -1.77
N LEU A 35 -4.07 5.27 -1.20
CA LEU A 35 -2.81 5.46 -1.90
C LEU A 35 -2.36 4.11 -2.46
N LEU A 36 -2.13 4.06 -3.77
CA LEU A 36 -1.65 2.88 -4.49
C LEU A 36 -0.17 3.02 -4.84
N LEU A 37 0.59 1.94 -4.64
CA LEU A 37 2.01 1.86 -4.93
C LEU A 37 2.33 0.62 -5.76
N GLU A 38 3.11 0.78 -6.83
CA GLU A 38 3.73 -0.35 -7.55
C GLU A 38 5.18 -0.48 -7.13
N LEU A 39 5.56 -1.64 -6.58
CA LEU A 39 6.83 -1.83 -5.88
C LEU A 39 7.72 -2.90 -6.51
N SER A 40 7.29 -3.60 -7.57
CA SER A 40 8.07 -4.70 -8.15
C SER A 40 9.47 -4.25 -8.57
N GLY A 41 9.58 -3.06 -9.15
CA GLY A 41 10.85 -2.51 -9.64
C GLY A 41 11.85 -2.13 -8.54
N SER A 42 11.39 -1.86 -7.32
CA SER A 42 12.26 -1.40 -6.23
C SER A 42 12.63 -2.49 -5.23
N LEU A 43 11.99 -3.67 -5.27
CA LEU A 43 12.23 -4.77 -4.33
C LEU A 43 13.72 -5.07 -4.07
N ARG A 44 14.55 -5.16 -5.11
CA ARG A 44 15.98 -5.49 -4.98
C ARG A 44 16.77 -4.41 -4.24
N LEU A 45 16.41 -3.14 -4.39
CA LEU A 45 17.07 -2.01 -3.74
C LEU A 45 16.84 -2.00 -2.23
N TRP A 46 15.70 -2.58 -1.80
CA TRP A 46 15.27 -2.59 -0.41
C TRP A 46 15.46 -3.96 0.27
N GLY A 47 16.30 -4.84 -0.29
CA GLY A 47 16.57 -6.15 0.31
C GLY A 47 15.40 -7.14 0.21
N GLY A 48 14.47 -6.91 -0.71
CA GLY A 48 13.31 -7.77 -0.96
C GLY A 48 12.02 -7.29 -0.30
N LYS A 49 10.95 -8.07 -0.50
CA LYS A 49 9.58 -7.68 -0.15
C LYS A 49 9.36 -7.39 1.33
N LYS A 50 9.87 -8.25 2.22
CA LYS A 50 9.68 -8.12 3.67
C LYS A 50 10.36 -6.84 4.19
N ALA A 51 11.63 -6.66 3.84
CA ALA A 51 12.41 -5.49 4.25
C ALA A 51 11.80 -4.19 3.71
N LEU A 52 11.38 -4.15 2.45
CA LEU A 52 10.66 -3.00 1.89
C LEU A 52 9.37 -2.69 2.67
N LEU A 53 8.54 -3.70 2.95
CA LEU A 53 7.28 -3.51 3.68
C LEU A 53 7.52 -2.96 5.09
N THR A 54 8.49 -3.51 5.82
CA THR A 54 8.89 -3.01 7.13
C THR A 54 9.34 -1.55 7.04
N SER A 55 10.24 -1.22 6.11
CA SER A 55 10.69 0.18 5.94
C SER A 55 9.56 1.13 5.55
N LEU A 56 8.62 0.70 4.70
CA LEU A 56 7.49 1.53 4.27
C LEU A 56 6.50 1.80 5.41
N LEU A 57 6.12 0.76 6.16
CA LEU A 57 5.03 0.83 7.15
C LEU A 57 5.50 1.28 8.54
N GLU A 58 6.77 1.06 8.87
CA GLU A 58 7.33 1.35 10.21
C GLU A 58 8.40 2.45 10.18
N GLY A 59 8.86 2.87 8.99
CA GLY A 59 9.96 3.83 8.84
C GLY A 59 9.60 5.29 9.08
N GLN A 60 8.31 5.62 9.24
CA GLN A 60 7.84 6.96 9.61
C GLN A 60 6.75 6.84 10.69
N PRO A 61 7.08 6.97 11.99
CA PRO A 61 6.16 6.71 13.10
C PRO A 61 4.88 7.57 13.12
N GLU A 62 4.95 8.78 12.56
CA GLU A 62 3.80 9.70 12.47
C GLU A 62 2.83 9.32 11.36
N LEU A 63 3.27 8.53 10.38
CA LEU A 63 2.44 8.06 9.28
C LEU A 63 1.98 6.65 9.59
N VAL A 64 0.78 6.55 10.15
CA VAL A 64 0.15 5.27 10.48
C VAL A 64 -0.97 5.02 9.48
N PRO A 65 -0.95 3.92 8.69
CA PRO A 65 -2.08 3.59 7.84
C PRO A 65 -3.14 2.93 8.71
N SER A 66 -4.40 3.36 8.58
CA SER A 66 -5.52 2.71 9.28
C SER A 66 -5.67 1.26 8.83
N GLN A 67 -5.51 1.01 7.53
CA GLN A 67 -5.46 -0.32 6.93
C GLN A 67 -4.59 -0.33 5.68
N TRP A 68 -4.12 -1.52 5.30
CA TRP A 68 -3.49 -1.75 4.01
C TRP A 68 -3.73 -3.18 3.52
N ALA A 69 -3.55 -3.39 2.23
CA ALA A 69 -3.57 -4.68 1.55
C ALA A 69 -2.57 -4.70 0.38
N GLN A 70 -2.26 -5.89 -0.11
CA GLN A 70 -1.37 -6.10 -1.26
C GLN A 70 -2.05 -6.95 -2.34
N GLY A 71 -1.65 -6.78 -3.59
CA GLY A 71 -2.22 -7.52 -4.72
C GLY A 71 -1.24 -7.68 -5.88
N ALA A 72 -1.58 -8.59 -6.79
CA ALA A 72 -0.84 -8.76 -8.05
C ALA A 72 -1.07 -7.57 -9.01
N THR A 73 -2.18 -6.86 -8.86
CA THR A 73 -2.53 -5.63 -9.59
C THR A 73 -3.05 -4.57 -8.62
N SER A 74 -3.13 -3.33 -9.09
CA SER A 74 -3.73 -2.20 -8.36
C SER A 74 -5.16 -2.48 -7.92
N LEU A 75 -6.00 -3.02 -8.82
CA LEU A 75 -7.40 -3.34 -8.53
C LEU A 75 -7.55 -4.46 -7.50
N ILE A 76 -6.70 -5.49 -7.55
CA ILE A 76 -6.72 -6.56 -6.53
C ILE A 76 -6.34 -5.98 -5.17
N ALA A 77 -5.28 -5.16 -5.09
CA ALA A 77 -4.87 -4.53 -3.83
C ALA A 77 -5.98 -3.64 -3.25
N LEU A 78 -6.61 -2.80 -4.09
CA LEU A 78 -7.71 -1.92 -3.68
C LEU A 78 -8.96 -2.70 -3.24
N GLY A 79 -9.34 -3.73 -3.99
CA GLY A 79 -10.46 -4.60 -3.63
C GLY A 79 -10.25 -5.27 -2.28
N LEU A 80 -9.06 -5.83 -2.03
CA LEU A 80 -8.72 -6.44 -0.76
C LEU A 80 -8.71 -5.44 0.40
N LEU A 81 -8.22 -4.22 0.18
CA LEU A 81 -8.31 -3.13 1.16
C LEU A 81 -9.77 -2.83 1.52
N ARG A 82 -10.65 -2.71 0.52
CA ARG A 82 -12.09 -2.46 0.72
C ARG A 82 -12.78 -3.58 1.47
N HIS A 83 -12.45 -4.84 1.18
CA HIS A 83 -12.96 -5.99 1.93
C HIS A 83 -12.53 -5.93 3.41
N LYS A 84 -11.24 -5.67 3.66
CA LYS A 84 -10.70 -5.52 5.02
C LYS A 84 -11.37 -4.36 5.78
N ARG A 85 -11.59 -3.23 5.09
CA ARG A 85 -12.25 -2.04 5.67
C ARG A 85 -13.71 -2.32 6.04
N ALA A 86 -14.40 -3.09 5.22
CA ALA A 86 -15.78 -3.48 5.45
C ALA A 86 -15.93 -4.64 6.45
N GLY A 87 -14.84 -5.16 7.03
CA GLY A 87 -14.87 -6.34 7.91
C GLY A 87 -15.33 -7.62 7.21
N ARG A 88 -15.23 -7.68 5.87
CA ARG A 88 -15.67 -8.83 5.07
C ARG A 88 -14.53 -9.82 4.90
N ALA A 89 -14.88 -11.09 4.78
CA ALA A 89 -13.92 -12.11 4.38
C ALA A 89 -13.30 -11.76 3.02
N VAL A 90 -12.02 -12.06 2.86
CA VAL A 90 -11.32 -11.95 1.59
C VAL A 90 -11.85 -13.04 0.65
N PRO A 91 -12.30 -12.69 -0.57
CA PRO A 91 -12.72 -13.68 -1.54
C PRO A 91 -11.57 -14.66 -1.85
N PRO A 92 -11.86 -15.96 -2.08
CA PRO A 92 -10.83 -16.91 -2.49
C PRO A 92 -10.18 -16.43 -3.79
N GLN A 93 -8.85 -16.49 -3.86
CA GLN A 93 -8.14 -16.13 -5.08
C GLN A 93 -8.47 -17.18 -6.16
N ALA A 94 -8.90 -16.71 -7.33
CA ALA A 94 -9.02 -17.58 -8.50
C ALA A 94 -7.64 -18.18 -8.80
N ARG A 95 -7.57 -19.50 -8.92
CA ARG A 95 -6.35 -20.24 -9.27
C ARG A 95 -5.96 -19.99 -10.72
#